data_AF-A0A4S3MDY7-F1
#
_entry.id   AF-A0A4S3MDY7-F1
#
_cell.length_a   1.000
_cell.length_b   1.000
_cell.length_c   1.000
_cell.angle_alpha   90.00
_cell.angle_beta   90.00
_cell.angle_gamma   90.00
#
_symmetry.space_group_name_H-M   'P 1'
#
loop_
_entity.id
_entity.type
_entity.pdbx_description
1 polymer ?
#
loop_
_entity_poly.entity_id
_entity_poly.type
_entity_poly.pdbx_seq_one_letter_code
_entity_poly.pdbx_strand_id
1 'polypeptide(L)'
;MVTKDEVKAEVAKAIAGYHPANRMDAARLEDFKKAVVEPRLVTVNFSGGITQKCWNVTRSNGMYRVIFLPTAGYFSLCVESDFGPLDIGVHGDAIGCFGSV
;
A
#
# COMPACT_ATOMS: atom_id res chain seq x y z
N MET A 1 4.77 16.70 8.56
CA MET A 1 4.79 15.22 8.62
C MET A 1 3.41 14.76 8.21
N VAL A 2 3.28 13.86 7.23
CA VAL A 2 1.97 13.38 6.76
C VAL A 2 1.25 12.69 7.91
N THR A 3 0.02 13.12 8.16
CA THR A 3 -0.87 12.63 9.21
C THR A 3 -1.62 11.38 8.76
N LYS A 4 -2.17 10.66 9.74
CA LYS A 4 -2.99 9.48 9.50
C LYS A 4 -4.23 9.80 8.65
N ASP A 5 -4.88 10.94 8.91
CA ASP A 5 -6.09 11.34 8.17
C ASP A 5 -5.78 11.73 6.73
N GLU A 6 -4.63 12.36 6.47
CA GLU A 6 -4.16 12.60 5.10
C GLU A 6 -3.94 11.27 4.35
N VAL A 7 -3.35 10.26 4.99
CA VAL A 7 -3.19 8.92 4.37
C VAL A 7 -4.54 8.26 4.10
N LYS A 8 -5.51 8.40 5.01
CA LYS A 8 -6.89 7.90 4.78
C LYS A 8 -7.52 8.59 3.58
N ALA A 9 -7.30 9.90 3.44
CA ALA A 9 -7.77 10.65 2.28
C ALA A 9 -7.10 10.16 0.98
N GLU A 10 -5.80 9.86 0.98
CA GLU A 10 -5.11 9.30 -0.19
C GLU A 10 -5.65 7.90 -0.57
N VAL A 11 -5.91 7.04 0.40
CA VAL A 11 -6.55 5.72 0.14
C VAL A 11 -7.96 5.91 -0.42
N ALA A 12 -8.74 6.84 0.14
CA ALA A 12 -10.09 7.13 -0.35
C ALA A 12 -10.07 7.69 -1.79
N LYS A 13 -9.12 8.56 -2.12
CA LYS A 13 -8.90 9.06 -3.49
C LYS A 13 -8.56 7.92 -4.45
N ALA A 14 -7.68 7.00 -4.04
CA ALA A 14 -7.34 5.84 -4.86
C ALA A 14 -8.57 4.97 -5.16
N ILE A 15 -9.43 4.72 -4.16
CA ILE A 15 -10.68 3.97 -4.34
C ILE A 15 -11.66 4.71 -5.27
N ALA A 16 -11.84 6.02 -5.07
CA ALA A 16 -12.79 6.81 -5.85
C ALA A 16 -12.34 7.01 -7.31
N GLY A 17 -11.03 7.11 -7.55
CA GLY A 17 -10.43 7.29 -8.88
C GLY A 17 -10.23 5.98 -9.65
N TYR A 18 -10.48 4.82 -9.04
CA TYR A 18 -10.35 3.54 -9.73
C TYR A 18 -11.63 3.22 -10.49
N HIS A 19 -11.50 3.04 -11.81
CA HIS A 19 -12.62 2.73 -12.71
C HIS A 19 -12.44 1.32 -13.29
N PRO A 20 -13.07 0.29 -12.71
CA PRO A 20 -12.98 -1.08 -13.21
C PRO A 20 -13.47 -1.20 -14.65
N ALA A 21 -12.65 -1.77 -15.54
CA ALA A 21 -13.04 -1.99 -16.94
C ALA A 21 -13.65 -3.38 -17.18
N ASN A 22 -13.35 -4.34 -16.30
CA ASN A 22 -13.80 -5.72 -16.42
C ASN A 22 -14.07 -6.35 -15.04
N ARG A 23 -14.55 -7.61 -15.04
CA ARG A 23 -14.87 -8.35 -13.82
C ARG A 23 -13.67 -8.56 -12.90
N MET A 24 -12.47 -8.76 -13.44
CA MET A 24 -11.26 -8.94 -12.64
C MET A 24 -10.87 -7.65 -11.92
N ASP A 25 -10.97 -6.50 -12.60
CA ASP A 25 -10.72 -5.20 -11.97
C ASP A 25 -11.73 -4.91 -10.86
N ALA A 26 -13.00 -5.27 -11.06
CA ALA A 26 -14.03 -5.12 -10.04
C ALA A 26 -13.75 -6.00 -8.82
N ALA A 27 -13.33 -7.26 -9.03
CA ALA A 27 -12.93 -8.16 -7.95
C ALA A 27 -11.72 -7.61 -7.17
N ARG A 28 -10.70 -7.11 -7.89
CA ARG A 28 -9.51 -6.48 -7.29
C ARG A 28 -9.88 -5.28 -6.42
N LEU A 29 -10.76 -4.40 -6.89
CA LEU A 29 -11.23 -3.25 -6.12
C LEU A 29 -11.92 -3.69 -4.81
N GLU A 30 -12.79 -4.70 -4.88
CA GLU A 30 -13.48 -5.21 -3.70
C GLU A 30 -12.52 -5.89 -2.70
N ASP A 31 -11.54 -6.65 -3.19
CA ASP A 31 -10.53 -7.27 -2.33
C ASP A 31 -9.58 -6.23 -1.71
N PHE A 32 -9.21 -5.19 -2.45
CA PHE A 32 -8.49 -4.05 -1.90
C PHE A 32 -9.27 -3.39 -0.77
N LYS A 33 -10.55 -3.06 -0.98
CA LYS A 33 -11.41 -2.46 0.06
C LYS A 33 -11.49 -3.30 1.34
N LYS A 34 -11.60 -4.63 1.20
CA LYS A 34 -11.60 -5.56 2.35
C LYS A 34 -10.25 -5.61 3.07
N ALA A 35 -9.16 -5.43 2.31
CA ALA A 35 -7.81 -5.45 2.84
C ALA A 35 -7.42 -4.13 3.52
N VAL A 36 -8.06 -2.99 3.17
CA VAL A 36 -7.76 -1.68 3.79
C VAL A 36 -7.93 -1.77 5.32
N VAL A 37 -6.92 -1.27 6.03
CA VAL A 37 -6.91 -1.16 7.48
C VAL A 37 -6.68 0.28 7.91
N GLU A 38 -6.99 0.57 9.16
CA GLU A 38 -6.69 1.86 9.75
C GLU A 38 -5.17 2.13 9.68
N PRO A 39 -4.71 3.25 9.07
CA PRO A 39 -3.29 3.43 8.83
C PRO A 39 -2.47 3.49 10.11
N ARG A 40 -1.33 2.77 10.11
CA ARG A 40 -0.37 2.75 11.21
C ARG A 40 1.04 2.96 10.70
N LEU A 41 1.86 3.66 11.47
CA LEU A 41 3.28 3.81 11.16
C LEU A 41 3.99 2.46 11.34
N VAL A 42 4.76 2.10 10.32
CA VAL A 42 5.62 0.91 10.31
C VAL A 42 7.01 1.30 9.82
N THR A 43 8.03 0.59 10.30
CA THR A 43 9.37 0.67 9.70
C THR A 43 9.38 -0.22 8.47
N VAL A 44 9.75 0.32 7.31
CA VAL A 44 9.88 -0.41 6.04
C VAL A 44 11.34 -0.43 5.65
N ASN A 45 11.81 -1.59 5.20
CA ASN A 45 13.14 -1.78 4.65
C ASN A 45 13.13 -1.43 3.15
N PHE A 46 14.21 -0.80 2.69
CA PHE A 46 14.44 -0.48 1.29
C PHE A 46 15.78 -1.07 0.85
N SER A 47 15.90 -1.34 -0.46
CA SER A 47 17.16 -1.72 -1.08
C SER A 47 18.30 -0.79 -0.67
N GLY A 48 19.48 -1.36 -0.40
CA GLY A 48 20.63 -0.61 0.12
C GLY A 48 20.71 -0.54 1.65
N GLY A 49 19.87 -1.28 2.38
CA GLY A 49 19.94 -1.41 3.84
C GLY A 49 19.37 -0.20 4.60
N ILE A 50 18.56 0.62 3.93
CA ILE A 50 17.95 1.81 4.51
C ILE A 50 16.57 1.46 5.07
N THR A 51 16.19 2.09 6.18
CA THR A 51 14.84 1.98 6.72
C THR A 51 14.16 3.34 6.79
N GLN A 52 12.85 3.37 6.58
CA GLN A 52 12.04 4.58 6.68
C GLN A 52 10.70 4.30 7.39
N LYS A 53 10.14 5.32 8.04
CA LYS A 53 8.78 5.27 8.57
C LYS A 53 7.78 5.50 7.45
N CYS A 54 6.96 4.50 7.19
CA CYS A 54 5.89 4.53 6.21
C CYS A 54 4.55 4.20 6.86
N TRP A 55 3.46 4.37 6.11
CA TRP A 55 2.11 4.08 6.59
C TRP A 55 1.61 2.77 6.01
N ASN A 56 1.36 1.78 6.87
CA ASN A 56 0.69 0.55 6.46
C ASN A 56 -0.77 0.83 6.13
N VAL A 57 -1.24 0.52 4.92
CA VAL A 57 -2.62 0.81 4.49
C VAL A 57 -3.47 -0.42 4.23
N THR A 58 -2.86 -1.58 3.97
CA THR A 58 -3.60 -2.86 3.90
C THR A 58 -3.17 -3.83 4.99
N ARG A 59 -4.03 -4.80 5.28
CA ARG A 59 -3.67 -6.01 6.00
C ARG A 59 -2.67 -6.80 5.15
N SER A 60 -1.71 -7.43 5.82
CA SER A 60 -0.85 -8.43 5.19
C SER A 60 -1.67 -9.64 4.74
N ASN A 61 -1.39 -10.18 3.56
CA ASN A 61 -1.90 -11.48 3.13
C ASN A 61 -0.94 -12.65 3.47
N GLY A 62 0.07 -12.40 4.31
CA GLY A 62 1.13 -13.34 4.67
C GLY A 62 2.37 -13.24 3.80
N MET A 63 2.24 -12.72 2.57
CA MET A 63 3.36 -12.54 1.63
C MET A 63 3.59 -11.08 1.27
N TYR A 64 2.53 -10.28 1.19
CA TYR A 64 2.53 -8.91 0.72
C TYR A 64 1.63 -8.00 1.54
N ARG A 65 1.93 -6.71 1.49
CA ARG A 65 1.07 -5.60 1.93
C ARG A 65 1.34 -4.36 1.11
N VAL A 66 0.40 -3.42 1.10
CA VAL A 66 0.60 -2.08 0.55
C VAL A 66 0.87 -1.09 1.68
N ILE A 67 1.87 -0.23 1.44
CA ILE A 67 2.21 0.91 2.29
C ILE A 67 2.08 2.21 1.50
N PHE A 68 1.97 3.34 2.20
CA PHE A 68 2.12 4.68 1.65
C PHE A 68 3.46 5.27 2.11
N LEU A 69 4.25 5.75 1.17
CA LEU A 69 5.57 6.35 1.41
C LEU A 69 5.44 7.89 1.48
N PRO A 70 5.45 8.51 2.66
CA PRO A 70 5.17 9.93 2.81
C PRO A 70 6.25 10.84 2.19
N THR A 71 7.48 10.35 2.02
CA THR A 71 8.57 11.13 1.43
C THR A 71 8.46 11.28 -0.08
N ALA A 72 7.76 10.36 -0.75
CA ALA A 72 7.59 10.36 -2.20
C ALA A 72 6.13 10.55 -2.66
N GLY A 73 5.16 10.43 -1.75
CA GLY A 73 3.75 10.68 -2.03
C GLY A 73 3.05 9.59 -2.85
N TYR A 74 3.58 8.36 -2.84
CA TYR A 74 3.00 7.22 -3.55
C TYR A 74 2.78 6.00 -2.67
N PHE A 75 2.12 4.98 -3.23
CA PHE A 75 1.98 3.66 -2.63
C PHE A 75 3.07 2.72 -3.11
N SER A 76 3.40 1.75 -2.28
CA SER A 76 4.35 0.70 -2.60
C SER A 76 3.84 -0.67 -2.15
N LEU A 77 4.09 -1.68 -2.98
CA LEU A 77 3.96 -3.08 -2.58
C LEU A 77 5.22 -3.51 -1.83
N CYS A 78 5.02 -4.03 -0.63
CA CYS A 78 6.07 -4.63 0.17
C CYS A 78 5.86 -6.13 0.31
N VAL A 79 6.94 -6.89 0.27
CA VAL A 79 6.94 -8.29 0.74
C VAL A 79 7.04 -8.33 2.26
N GLU A 80 6.45 -9.35 2.87
CA GLU A 80 6.73 -9.70 4.25
C GLU A 80 8.11 -10.35 4.35
N SER A 81 8.86 -9.99 5.39
CA SER A 81 10.13 -10.62 5.70
C SER A 81 10.32 -10.69 7.22
N ASP A 82 11.30 -11.47 7.66
CA ASP A 82 11.66 -11.60 9.08
C ASP A 82 12.12 -10.27 9.70
N PHE A 83 12.54 -9.31 8.88
CA PHE A 83 12.95 -7.97 9.30
C PHE A 83 11.83 -6.92 9.18
N GLY A 84 10.59 -7.37 8.93
CA GLY A 84 9.44 -6.52 8.64
C GLY A 84 9.22 -6.30 7.13
N PRO A 85 8.30 -5.41 6.74
CA PRO A 85 7.99 -5.19 5.33
C PRO A 85 9.21 -4.65 4.57
N LEU A 86 9.45 -5.20 3.38
CA LEU A 86 10.52 -4.80 2.46
C LEU A 86 9.89 -4.30 1.15
N ASP A 87 10.22 -3.07 0.79
CA ASP A 87 9.89 -2.48 -0.51
C ASP A 87 10.64 -3.22 -1.63
N ILE A 88 9.92 -3.60 -2.69
CA ILE A 88 10.47 -4.33 -3.84
C ILE A 88 10.47 -3.52 -5.14
N GLY A 89 10.33 -2.20 -5.07
CA GLY A 89 10.37 -1.31 -6.24
C GLY A 89 9.09 -1.27 -7.08
N VAL A 90 7.98 -1.81 -6.57
CA VAL A 90 6.66 -1.72 -7.21
C VAL A 90 5.91 -0.54 -6.60
N HIS A 91 5.91 0.58 -7.31
CA HIS A 91 5.37 1.87 -6.85
C HIS A 91 4.27 2.39 -7.76
N GLY A 92 3.32 3.14 -7.20
CA GLY A 92 2.26 3.77 -7.99
C GLY A 92 1.02 4.08 -7.16
N ASP A 93 -0.15 3.89 -7.77
CA ASP A 93 -1.42 3.97 -7.07
C ASP A 93 -1.64 2.74 -6.17
N ALA A 94 -2.52 2.88 -5.18
CA ALA A 94 -2.72 1.85 -4.16
C ALA A 94 -3.24 0.53 -4.71
N ILE A 95 -4.16 0.59 -5.68
CA ILE A 95 -4.85 -0.61 -6.22
C ILE A 95 -3.97 -1.28 -7.27
N GLY A 96 -3.22 -0.52 -8.07
CA GLY A 96 -2.19 -1.03 -8.97
C GLY A 96 -1.10 -1.79 -8.22
N CYS A 97 -0.58 -1.22 -7.13
CA CYS A 97 0.38 -1.92 -6.26
C CYS A 97 -0.23 -3.21 -5.67
N PHE A 98 -1.47 -3.13 -5.16
CA PHE A 98 -2.16 -4.28 -4.58
C PHE A 98 -2.39 -5.42 -5.59
N GLY A 99 -2.68 -5.08 -6.85
CA GLY A 99 -2.98 -6.02 -7.92
C GLY A 99 -1.77 -6.50 -8.74
N SER A 100 -0.55 -6.16 -8.32
CA SER A 100 0.69 -6.59 -8.99
C SER A 100 1.08 -8.04 -8.68
N VAL A 101 0.31 -8.73 -7.83
CA VAL A 101 0.48 -10.12 -7.40
C VAL A 101 -0.83 -10.89 -7.43
#